data_AF-A0AB35CDH7-F1
#
_entry.id   AF-A0AB35CDH7-F1
#
_cell.length_a   1.000
_cell.length_b   1.000
_cell.length_c   1.000
_cell.angle_alpha   90.00
_cell.angle_beta   90.00
_cell.angle_gamma   90.00
#
_symmetry.space_group_name_H-M   'P 1'
#
loop_
_entity.id
_entity.type
_entity.pdbx_description
1 polymer ?
#
loop_
_entity_poly.entity_id
_entity_poly.type
_entity_poly.pdbx_seq_one_letter_code
_entity_poly.pdbx_strand_id
1 'polypeptide(L)' 'MDRCRRYGVYFFDTTEMYGTPDRSNGNEELLGKALQSFRNQIVIASKFGI' A
#
# COMPACT_ATOMS: atom_id res chain seq x y z
N MET A 1 6.04 -2.18 -8.51
CA MET A 1 4.70 -1.76 -8.98
C MET A 1 4.48 -1.99 -10.46
N ASP A 2 5.48 -1.75 -11.33
CA ASP A 2 5.37 -2.07 -12.77
C ASP A 2 5.03 -3.53 -13.07
N ARG A 3 5.59 -4.47 -12.30
CA ARG A 3 5.23 -5.89 -12.38
C ARG A 3 3.77 -6.14 -12.01
N CYS A 4 3.28 -5.54 -10.92
CA CYS A 4 1.88 -5.64 -10.51
C CYS A 4 0.96 -5.16 -11.63
N ARG A 5 1.26 -3.99 -12.24
CA ARG A 5 0.51 -3.44 -13.38
C ARG A 5 0.55 -4.36 -14.60
N ARG A 6 1.70 -4.98 -14.89
CA ARG A 6 1.88 -5.91 -16.02
C ARG A 6 1.06 -7.19 -15.85
N TYR A 7 0.98 -7.72 -14.64
CA TYR A 7 0.33 -9.00 -14.34
C TYR A 7 -1.10 -8.85 -13.82
N GLY A 8 -1.68 -7.65 -13.84
CA GLY A 8 -3.08 -7.43 -13.46
C GLY A 8 -3.33 -7.44 -11.94
N VAL A 9 -2.32 -7.16 -11.12
CA VAL A 9 -2.47 -7.06 -9.66
C VAL A 9 -2.88 -5.64 -9.30
N TYR A 10 -4.17 -5.46 -9.00
CA TYR A 10 -4.76 -4.13 -8.71
C TYR A 10 -5.36 -4.00 -7.29
N PHE A 11 -5.32 -5.06 -6.48
CA PHE A 11 -5.79 -5.05 -5.10
C PHE A 11 -4.60 -5.08 -4.14
N PHE A 12 -4.52 -4.10 -3.24
CA PHE A 12 -3.43 -3.96 -2.28
C PHE A 12 -4.00 -3.89 -0.86
N ASP A 13 -3.37 -4.63 0.05
CA ASP A 13 -3.78 -4.74 1.43
C ASP A 13 -2.67 -4.20 2.36
N THR A 14 -3.03 -3.40 3.35
CA THR A 14 -2.08 -2.80 4.32
C THR A 14 -2.71 -2.61 5.71
N THR A 15 -1.94 -2.09 6.66
CA THR A 15 -2.38 -1.64 7.99
C THR A 15 -1.35 -0.67 8.59
N GLU A 16 -1.78 0.13 9.56
CA GLU A 16 -0.94 0.99 10.40
C GLU A 16 0.15 0.22 11.17
N MET A 17 0.04 -1.10 11.30
CA MET A 17 1.01 -1.93 12.04
C MET A 17 2.18 -2.44 11.19
N TYR A 18 2.11 -2.38 9.86
CA TYR A 18 3.12 -2.99 8.98
C TYR A 18 4.43 -2.19 8.85
N GLY A 19 4.62 -1.12 9.63
CA GLY A 19 5.88 -0.40 9.71
C GLY A 19 6.85 -0.99 10.74
N THR A 20 7.73 -0.12 11.26
CA THR A 20 8.69 -0.46 12.31
C THR A 20 8.20 0.05 13.67
N PRO A 21 8.75 -0.40 14.82
CA PRO A 21 8.35 0.10 16.14
C PRO A 21 8.48 1.63 16.29
N ASP A 22 9.45 2.24 15.62
CA ASP A 22 9.68 3.69 15.56
C ASP A 22 8.82 4.41 14.50
N ARG A 23 8.17 3.66 13.61
CA ARG A 23 7.42 4.20 12.48
C ARG A 23 6.31 3.25 12.01
N SER A 24 5.27 3.11 12.82
CA SER A 24 4.14 2.20 12.57
C SER A 24 3.52 2.39 11.17
N ASN A 25 3.27 3.63 10.75
CA ASN A 25 2.65 3.93 9.45
C ASN A 25 3.62 3.87 8.25
N GLY A 26 4.87 3.45 8.47
CA GLY A 26 5.92 3.48 7.45
C GLY A 26 5.58 2.68 6.18
N ASN A 27 4.82 1.58 6.33
CA ASN A 27 4.41 0.76 5.18
C ASN A 27 3.34 1.44 4.33
N GLU A 28 2.37 2.12 4.94
CA GLU A 28 1.33 2.85 4.19
C GLU A 28 1.94 4.02 3.40
N GLU A 29 2.91 4.72 3.97
CA GLU A 29 3.64 5.77 3.27
C GLU A 29 4.43 5.25 2.07
N LEU A 30 5.14 4.13 2.25
CA LEU A 30 5.90 3.49 1.17
C LEU A 30 4.96 3.01 0.06
N LEU A 31 3.85 2.38 0.44
CA LEU A 31 2.83 1.90 -0.49
C LEU A 31 2.22 3.06 -1.28
N GLY A 32 1.88 4.17 -0.62
CA GLY A 32 1.35 5.38 -1.25
C GLY A 32 2.31 5.94 -2.31
N LYS A 33 3.60 6.07 -1.97
CA LYS A 33 4.64 6.52 -2.91
C LYS A 33 4.77 5.58 -4.12
N ALA A 34 4.71 4.27 -3.88
CA ALA A 34 4.88 3.27 -4.92
C ALA A 34 3.69 3.24 -5.91
N LEU A 35 2.48 3.54 -5.45
CA LEU A 35 1.24 3.44 -6.23
C LEU A 35 0.78 4.76 -6.85
N GLN A 36 1.45 5.88 -6.54
CA GLN A 36 1.02 7.23 -6.93
C GLN A 36 0.70 7.38 -8.42
N SER A 37 1.52 6.80 -9.30
CA SER A 37 1.38 6.93 -10.75
C SER A 37 0.17 6.22 -11.36
N PHE A 38 -0.50 5.34 -10.63
CA PHE A 38 -1.68 4.61 -11.10
C PHE A 38 -2.74 4.41 -10.01
N ARG A 39 -2.79 5.32 -9.03
CA ARG A 39 -3.71 5.28 -7.88
C ARG A 39 -5.18 5.11 -8.27
N ASN A 40 -5.59 5.68 -9.39
CA ASN A 40 -6.98 5.62 -9.87
C ASN A 40 -7.36 4.27 -10.51
N GLN A 41 -6.42 3.33 -10.64
CA GLN A 41 -6.61 2.02 -11.28
C GLN A 41 -6.53 0.85 -10.28
N ILE A 42 -6.51 1.16 -8.98
CA ILE A 42 -6.28 0.18 -7.91
C ILE A 42 -7.30 0.32 -6.79
N VAL A 43 -7.46 -0.77 -6.05
CA VAL A 43 -8.21 -0.84 -4.79
C VAL A 43 -7.20 -1.03 -3.65
N ILE A 44 -7.38 -0.26 -2.57
CA ILE A 44 -6.57 -0.38 -1.36
C ILE A 44 -7.51 -0.71 -0.20
N ALA A 45 -7.20 -1.78 0.53
CA ALA A 45 -7.80 -2.12 1.81
C ALA A 45 -6.79 -1.81 2.92
N SER A 46 -7.18 -1.00 3.92
CA SER A 46 -6.39 -0.78 5.14
C SER A 46 -7.16 -1.21 6.38
N LYS A 47 -6.43 -1.57 7.43
CA LYS A 47 -6.94 -2.01 8.74
C LYS A 47 -6.39 -1.09 9.82
N PHE A 48 -7.23 -0.72 10.77
CA PHE A 48 -6.95 0.20 11.87
C PHE A 48 -7.57 -0.29 13.18
N GLY A 49 -7.10 0.25 14.32
CA GLY A 49 -7.73 0.06 15.62
C GLY A 49 -7.03 -0.93 16.55
N ILE A 50 -5.70 -1.07 16.41
CA ILE A 50 -4.83 -1.67 17.43
C ILE A 50 -4.36 -0.59 18.42
#